data_AF-A0A495ZFZ3-F1
#
_entry.id   AF-A0A495ZFZ3-F1
#
_cell.length_a   1.000
_cell.length_b   1.000
_cell.length_c   1.000
_cell.angle_alpha   90.00
_cell.angle_beta   90.00
_cell.angle_gamma   90.00
#
_symmetry.space_group_name_H-M   'P 1'
#
loop_
_entity.id
_entity.type
_entity.pdbx_description
1 polymer ?
#
loop_
_entity_poly.entity_id
_entity_poly.type
_entity_poly.pdbx_seq_one_letter_code
_entity_poly.pdbx_strand_id
1 'polypeptide(L)'
;MATIVKHNTTGKNYCLLGTGFGVFQSSKPNMFLGNWLADVDEGQYAMVCVCDSTGKISWIQAEDVTVVSIDGQDISGLPLA
;
A
#
# COMPACT_ATOMS: atom_id res chain seq x y z
N MET A 1 -7.99 -14.95 9.66
CA MET A 1 -7.86 -15.00 8.19
C MET A 1 -6.46 -14.54 7.83
N ALA A 2 -5.58 -15.47 7.50
CA ALA A 2 -4.24 -15.17 7.02
C ALA A 2 -4.30 -14.98 5.50
N THR A 3 -3.82 -13.84 5.01
CA THR A 3 -3.82 -13.55 3.57
C THR A 3 -2.38 -13.33 3.11
N ILE A 4 -2.00 -14.00 2.02
CA ILE A 4 -0.72 -13.78 1.37
C ILE A 4 -0.94 -12.88 0.16
N VAL A 5 -0.16 -11.81 0.08
CA VAL A 5 -0.15 -10.89 -1.05
C VAL A 5 1.20 -10.91 -1.75
N LYS A 6 1.21 -10.66 -3.06
CA LYS A 6 2.42 -10.52 -3.88
C LYS A 6 2.57 -9.06 -4.27
N HIS A 7 3.75 -8.50 -4.05
CA HIS A 7 4.11 -7.20 -4.60
C HIS A 7 4.36 -7.32 -6.10
N ASN A 8 3.61 -6.57 -6.90
CA ASN A 8 3.50 -6.74 -8.34
C ASN A 8 4.86 -6.55 -9.04
N THR A 9 5.63 -5.55 -8.63
CA THR A 9 6.91 -5.20 -9.28
C THR A 9 8.06 -6.13 -8.88
N THR A 10 8.16 -6.51 -7.60
CA THR A 10 9.30 -7.34 -7.13
C THR A 10 8.99 -8.84 -7.14
N GLY A 11 7.72 -9.20 -7.27
CA GLY A 11 7.24 -10.57 -7.17
C GLY A 11 7.35 -11.19 -5.78
N LYS A 12 7.73 -10.42 -4.75
CA LYS A 12 7.89 -10.90 -3.38
C LYS A 12 6.53 -11.10 -2.71
N ASN A 13 6.42 -12.17 -1.94
CA ASN A 13 5.22 -12.46 -1.15
C ASN A 13 5.36 -11.92 0.27
N TYR A 14 4.24 -11.47 0.82
CA TYR A 14 4.12 -10.92 2.15
C TYR A 14 2.84 -11.43 2.83
N CYS A 15 2.83 -11.47 4.16
CA CYS A 15 1.62 -11.66 4.94
C CYS A 15 0.92 -10.30 5.10
N LEU A 16 -0.37 -10.22 4.76
CA LEU A 16 -1.19 -9.03 4.99
C LEU A 16 -1.62 -8.98 6.46
N LEU A 17 -1.31 -7.88 7.13
CA LEU A 17 -1.63 -7.63 8.53
C LEU A 17 -2.83 -6.68 8.70
N GLY A 18 -3.06 -5.78 7.75
CA GLY A 18 -4.17 -4.82 7.80
C GLY A 18 -4.17 -3.82 6.64
N THR A 19 -5.15 -2.94 6.64
CA THR A 19 -5.34 -1.87 5.64
C THR A 19 -5.42 -0.51 6.32
N GLY A 20 -5.09 0.56 5.60
CA GLY A 20 -5.15 1.93 6.11
C GLY A 20 -4.96 2.97 5.01
N PHE A 21 -4.92 4.25 5.39
CA PHE A 21 -4.63 5.36 4.49
C PHE A 21 -3.30 6.02 4.86
N GLY A 22 -2.41 6.15 3.89
CA GLY A 22 -1.24 7.02 4.00
C GLY A 22 -1.66 8.45 3.67
N VAL A 23 -1.58 9.36 4.64
CA VAL A 23 -1.75 10.79 4.40
C VAL A 23 -0.42 11.40 3.99
N PHE A 24 -0.40 12.12 2.88
CA PHE A 24 0.74 12.94 2.49
C PHE A 24 0.30 14.38 2.29
N GLN A 25 1.14 15.30 2.74
CA GLN A 25 1.02 16.73 2.47
C GLN A 25 2.38 17.17 1.93
N SER A 26 2.43 17.63 0.69
CA SER A 26 3.64 18.23 0.12
C SER A 26 3.37 19.70 -0.14
N SER A 27 4.15 20.58 0.47
CA SER A 27 4.14 22.01 0.19
C SER A 27 5.34 22.38 -0.66
N LYS A 28 5.10 23.00 -1.82
CA LYS A 28 6.16 23.65 -2.60
C LYS A 28 6.08 25.16 -2.36
N PRO A 29 7.03 25.76 -1.63
CA PRO A 29 7.07 27.21 -1.50
C PRO A 29 7.46 27.83 -2.85
N ASN A 30 6.58 28.61 -3.46
CA ASN A 30 6.83 29.29 -4.72
C ASN A 30 7.28 30.75 -4.46
N MET A 31 8.54 30.93 -4.05
CA MET A 31 9.10 32.25 -3.68
C MET A 31 9.23 33.24 -4.85
N PHE A 32 9.14 32.79 -6.10
CA PHE A 32 9.50 33.60 -7.28
C PHE A 32 8.35 34.46 -7.84
N LEU A 33 7.11 34.30 -7.35
CA LEU A 33 5.92 34.98 -7.91
C LEU A 33 4.97 35.62 -6.87
N GLY A 34 5.41 35.83 -5.62
CA GLY A 34 4.62 36.58 -4.64
C GLY A 34 3.41 35.83 -4.04
N ASN A 35 3.23 34.53 -4.33
CA ASN A 35 2.27 33.70 -3.59
C ASN A 35 2.87 33.27 -2.24
N TRP A 36 2.42 33.89 -1.16
CA TRP A 36 2.76 33.51 0.22
C TRP A 36 2.03 32.25 0.70
N LEU A 37 1.10 31.74 -0.10
CA LEU A 37 0.41 30.47 0.13
C LEU A 37 1.11 29.42 -0.73
N ALA A 38 1.77 28.46 -0.09
CA ALA A 38 2.32 27.30 -0.77
C ALA A 38 1.16 26.53 -1.42
N ASP A 39 1.36 26.07 -2.66
CA ASP A 39 0.46 25.06 -3.20
C ASP A 39 0.65 23.80 -2.35
N VAL A 40 -0.42 23.43 -1.66
CA VAL A 40 -0.49 22.28 -0.78
C VAL A 40 -1.12 21.16 -1.59
N ASP A 41 -0.30 20.18 -1.99
CA ASP A 41 -0.79 18.96 -2.61
C ASP A 41 -1.04 17.95 -1.48
N GLU A 42 -2.33 17.71 -1.19
CA GLU A 42 -2.81 16.78 -0.19
C GLU A 42 -3.52 15.62 -0.86
N GLY A 43 -3.18 14.40 -0.46
CA GLY A 43 -3.83 13.21 -0.95
C GLY A 43 -3.80 12.06 0.05
N GLN A 44 -4.67 11.08 -0.21
CA GLN A 44 -4.73 9.84 0.55
C GLN A 44 -4.38 8.69 -0.38
N TYR A 45 -3.32 7.94 -0.07
CA TYR A 45 -3.03 6.67 -0.72
C TYR A 45 -3.64 5.54 0.10
N ALA A 46 -4.37 4.63 -0.55
CA ALA A 46 -4.77 3.38 0.08
C ALA A 46 -3.51 2.53 0.30
N MET A 47 -3.27 2.13 1.55
CA MET A 47 -2.07 1.38 1.94
C MET A 47 -2.47 0.04 2.57
N VAL A 48 -1.57 -0.93 2.44
CA VAL A 48 -1.63 -2.21 3.16
C VAL A 48 -0.44 -2.33 4.10
N CYS A 49 -0.69 -2.80 5.32
CA CYS A 49 0.33 -3.17 6.28
C CYS A 49 0.67 -4.65 6.06
N VAL A 50 1.94 -4.95 5.81
CA VAL A 50 2.39 -6.31 5.50
C VAL A 50 3.63 -6.66 6.32
N CYS A 51 3.91 -7.96 6.48
CA CYS A 51 5.21 -8.43 6.95
C CYS A 51 5.86 -9.45 6.03
N ASP A 52 7.19 -9.46 6.03
CA ASP A 52 7.99 -10.46 5.33
C ASP A 52 8.26 -11.71 6.19
N SER A 53 9.01 -12.67 5.66
CA SER A 53 9.35 -13.92 6.35
C SER A 53 10.19 -13.75 7.63
N THR A 54 10.77 -12.58 7.85
CA THR A 54 11.49 -12.25 9.09
C THR A 54 10.59 -11.59 10.14
N GLY A 55 9.34 -11.32 9.78
CA GLY A 55 8.40 -10.57 10.62
C GLY A 55 8.57 -9.05 10.53
N LYS A 56 9.42 -8.54 9.63
CA LYS A 56 9.60 -7.10 9.45
C LYS A 56 8.33 -6.49 8.84
N ILE A 57 7.79 -5.48 9.52
CA ILE A 57 6.59 -4.76 9.10
C ILE A 57 6.95 -3.66 8.09
N SER A 58 6.11 -3.49 7.06
CA SER A 58 6.21 -2.41 6.08
C SER A 58 4.84 -2.03 5.53
N TRP A 59 4.76 -0.87 4.90
CA TRP A 59 3.56 -0.37 4.22
C TRP A 59 3.78 -0.32 2.71
N ILE A 60 2.82 -0.82 1.95
CA ILE A 60 2.85 -0.84 0.48
C ILE A 60 1.54 -0.21 -0.02
N GLN A 61 1.54 0.48 -1.16
CA GLN A 61 0.30 0.96 -1.76
C GLN A 61 -0.58 -0.23 -2.16
N ALA A 62 -1.90 -0.11 -1.95
CA ALA A 62 -2.82 -1.21 -2.19
C ALA A 62 -2.86 -1.64 -3.66
N GLU A 63 -2.62 -0.71 -4.59
CA GLU A 63 -2.55 -0.98 -6.04
C GLU A 63 -1.31 -1.77 -6.46
N ASP A 64 -0.26 -1.78 -5.63
CA ASP A 64 1.00 -2.46 -5.92
C ASP A 64 1.02 -3.93 -5.47
N VAL A 65 -0.10 -4.45 -4.95
CA VAL A 65 -0.18 -5.83 -4.46
C VAL A 65 -1.38 -6.59 -5.03
N THR A 66 -1.23 -7.91 -5.14
CA THR A 66 -2.31 -8.83 -5.52
C THR A 66 -2.42 -9.94 -4.48
N VAL A 67 -3.65 -10.33 -4.12
CA VAL A 67 -3.89 -11.48 -3.23
C VAL A 67 -3.54 -12.78 -3.95
N VAL A 68 -2.74 -13.63 -3.30
CA VAL A 68 -2.31 -14.94 -3.81
C VAL A 68 -3.07 -16.07 -3.12
N SER A 69 -3.25 -15.98 -1.81
CA SER A 69 -3.97 -17.01 -1.04
C SER A 69 -4.64 -16.44 0.20
N ILE A 70 -5.71 -17.11 0.62
CA ILE A 70 -6.45 -16.82 1.86
C ILE A 70 -6.58 -18.14 2.62
N ASP A 71 -6.15 -18.13 3.89
CA ASP A 71 -6.19 -19.29 4.79
C ASP A 71 -5.60 -20.58 4.18
N GLY A 72 -4.56 -20.42 3.35
CA GLY A 72 -3.83 -21.52 2.69
C GLY A 72 -4.43 -21.98 1.36
N GLN A 73 -5.58 -21.46 0.92
CA GLN A 73 -6.16 -21.76 -0.38
C GLN A 73 -5.73 -20.72 -1.42
N ASP A 74 -5.23 -21.20 -2.56
CA ASP A 74 -4.87 -20.34 -3.69
C ASP A 74 -6.10 -19.60 -4.24
N ILE A 75 -5.90 -18.35 -4.64
CA ILE A 75 -6.96 -17.46 -5.14
C ILE A 75 -7.74 -18.06 -6.32
N SER A 76 -7.07 -18.84 -7.18
CA SER A 76 -7.69 -19.49 -8.35
C SER A 76 -8.70 -20.59 -7.98
N GLY A 77 -8.61 -21.13 -6.76
CA GLY A 77 -9.52 -22.14 -6.24
C GLY A 77 -10.68 -21.57 -5.41
N LEU A 78 -10.73 -20.26 -5.21
CA LEU A 78 -11.77 -19.60 -4.40
C LEU A 78 -12.94 -19.16 -5.30
N PRO A 79 -14.20 -19.28 -4.84
CA PRO A 79 -15.38 -18.86 -5.59
C PRO A 79 -15.56 -17.33 -5.48
N LEU A 80 -14.62 -16.57 -6.05
CA LEU A 80 -14.68 -15.12 -6.12
C LEU A 80 -15.44 -14.67 -7.38
N ALA A 81 -16.08 -13.50 -7.29
CA ALA A 81 -16.94 -12.93 -8.33
C ALA A 81 -16.16 -12.36 -9.52
#